data_AF-A0A3M1SC45-F1
#
_entry.id   AF-A0A3M1SC45-F1
#
_cell.length_a   1.000
_cell.length_b   1.000
_cell.length_c   1.000
_cell.angle_alpha   90.00
_cell.angle_beta   90.00
_cell.angle_gamma   90.00
#
_symmetry.space_group_name_H-M   'P 1'
#
loop_
_entity.id
_entity.type
_entity.pdbx_description
1 polymer ?
#
loop_
_entity_poly.entity_id
_entity_poly.type
_entity_poly.pdbx_seq_one_letter_code
_entity_poly.pdbx_strand_id
1 'polypeptide(L)'
;MRTFFVLVIMAIMCPSSVSAIAESPADRIARVANTPGLVAFWDFSHREGATWGSYHDPQVVEREFPVYLRRIGDPKRYTPDDWPYGDEDSRLTIDTSGPFGHAVRFNQGFIFGEVPRATFDGSPLDISGNRPFTLIAWMKFVGKRHMIAGIWDEGGWKKYGGRRQIALFGGLFGSRGVIGHISATGAASYPQSTAPGSQYARCRAVDGRGFDNDRWTAVAMTFDPQTEHVVVYCNGTATPCDLVDPVARDVFGHRAPSEANPYRFPWPIYSPRAFVLKFNGYDATSCVYEHWLYIDTQRRRATYHRDCVPGVDMTRSYRVRFAVDGKKTFGPVSFDAQEEAALELPETVVLEPGVEIVTSLEVQQNGVWRRVGDEIRYPLREGAPFTFGRALGLGNDPIAHGSQLFIDGAAVFNRVLSSDELRTLAFVSDRP
;
A
#
# COMPACT_ATOMS: atom_id res chain seq x y z
N MET A 1 16.47 -89.44 3.02
CA MET A 1 15.68 -88.18 2.98
C MET A 1 16.39 -87.14 3.81
N ARG A 2 16.94 -86.09 3.18
CA ARG A 2 17.61 -84.97 3.87
C ARG A 2 16.61 -83.81 3.97
N THR A 3 16.26 -83.42 5.19
CA THR A 3 15.37 -82.29 5.49
C THR A 3 16.22 -81.02 5.58
N PHE A 4 16.01 -80.07 4.68
CA PHE A 4 16.62 -78.74 4.73
C PHE A 4 15.78 -77.85 5.67
N PHE A 5 16.41 -77.29 6.71
CA PHE A 5 15.85 -76.23 7.53
C PHE A 5 16.17 -74.88 6.85
N VAL A 6 15.13 -74.16 6.41
CA VAL A 6 15.26 -72.78 5.91
C VAL A 6 15.05 -71.84 7.09
N LEU A 7 16.10 -71.11 7.46
CA LEU A 7 16.06 -70.05 8.46
C LEU A 7 15.55 -68.76 7.80
N VAL A 8 14.31 -68.38 8.05
CA VAL A 8 13.75 -67.09 7.62
C VAL A 8 14.15 -66.02 8.63
N ILE A 9 15.10 -65.17 8.28
CA ILE A 9 15.45 -63.97 9.04
C ILE A 9 14.45 -62.88 8.66
N MET A 10 13.47 -62.64 9.53
CA MET A 10 12.51 -61.55 9.40
C MET A 10 13.16 -60.27 9.93
N ALA A 11 13.66 -59.43 9.01
CA ALA A 11 14.22 -58.11 9.34
C ALA A 11 13.08 -57.16 9.75
N ILE A 12 12.99 -56.84 11.04
CA ILE A 12 12.12 -55.79 11.56
C ILE A 12 12.72 -54.45 11.14
N MET A 13 12.19 -53.86 10.06
CA MET A 13 12.46 -52.46 9.72
C MET A 13 11.75 -51.57 10.73
N CYS A 14 12.49 -51.05 11.72
CA CYS A 14 12.04 -49.91 12.49
C CYS A 14 11.94 -48.69 11.56
N PRO A 15 10.77 -48.05 11.39
CA PRO A 15 10.71 -46.78 10.69
C PRO A 15 11.44 -45.73 11.53
N SER A 16 12.61 -45.31 11.05
CA SER A 16 13.30 -44.12 11.54
C SER A 16 12.37 -42.93 11.35
N SER A 17 11.70 -42.55 12.43
CA SER A 17 10.89 -41.34 12.49
C SER A 17 11.86 -40.15 12.41
N VAL A 18 12.09 -39.63 11.21
CA VAL A 18 12.77 -38.36 11.02
C VAL A 18 11.87 -37.31 11.66
N SER A 19 12.14 -36.98 12.91
CA SER A 19 11.57 -35.79 13.54
C SER A 19 12.14 -34.61 12.77
N ALA A 20 11.33 -34.01 11.89
CA ALA A 20 11.66 -32.72 11.31
C ALA A 20 11.91 -31.76 12.49
N ILE A 21 13.16 -31.36 12.67
CA ILE A 21 13.53 -30.34 13.66
C ILE A 21 12.72 -29.10 13.27
N ALA A 22 11.89 -28.61 14.19
CA ALA A 22 11.15 -27.38 13.96
C ALA A 22 12.16 -26.25 13.72
N GLU A 23 12.04 -25.59 12.57
CA GLU A 23 12.92 -24.49 12.17
C GLU A 23 12.93 -23.40 13.25
N SER A 24 14.13 -22.94 13.64
CA SER A 24 14.27 -21.94 14.71
C SER A 24 13.90 -20.53 14.19
N PRO A 25 13.59 -19.58 15.09
CA PRO A 25 13.39 -18.19 14.68
C PRO A 25 14.56 -17.61 13.89
N ALA A 26 15.80 -17.93 14.26
CA ALA A 26 17.00 -17.47 13.57
C ALA A 26 17.08 -18.00 12.12
N ASP A 27 16.69 -19.26 11.90
CA ASP A 27 16.67 -19.85 10.55
C ASP A 27 15.62 -19.16 9.65
N ARG A 28 14.45 -18.84 10.21
CA ARG A 28 13.38 -18.13 9.50
C ARG A 28 13.78 -16.69 9.17
N ILE A 29 14.42 -15.99 10.12
CA ILE A 29 14.99 -14.65 9.89
C ILE A 29 16.00 -14.71 8.74
N ALA A 30 16.95 -15.65 8.79
CA ALA A 30 17.95 -15.82 7.75
C ALA A 30 17.32 -16.14 6.38
N ARG A 31 16.23 -16.92 6.34
CA ARG A 31 15.52 -17.23 5.10
C ARG A 31 14.90 -15.99 4.46
N VAL A 32 14.24 -15.13 5.24
CA VAL A 32 13.68 -13.86 4.73
C VAL A 32 14.82 -12.94 4.31
N ALA A 33 15.83 -12.77 5.16
CA ALA A 33 16.99 -11.89 4.92
C ALA A 33 17.77 -12.24 3.64
N ASN A 34 17.88 -13.54 3.33
CA ASN A 34 18.59 -14.03 2.14
C ASN A 34 17.68 -14.19 0.90
N THR A 35 16.40 -13.83 0.98
CA THR A 35 15.51 -13.92 -0.19
C THR A 35 15.86 -12.81 -1.18
N PRO A 36 16.19 -13.13 -2.45
CA PRO A 36 16.63 -12.13 -3.42
C PRO A 36 15.62 -11.00 -3.64
N GLY A 37 16.12 -9.78 -3.82
CA GLY A 37 15.28 -8.60 -4.03
C GLY A 37 14.77 -7.97 -2.74
N LEU A 38 15.30 -8.36 -1.57
CA LEU A 38 14.90 -7.81 -0.29
C LEU A 38 15.28 -6.33 -0.18
N VAL A 39 14.26 -5.48 -0.05
CA VAL A 39 14.43 -4.04 0.20
C VAL A 39 14.60 -3.77 1.68
N ALA A 40 13.75 -4.36 2.51
CA ALA A 40 13.78 -4.17 3.96
C ALA A 40 13.05 -5.34 4.63
N PHE A 41 13.59 -5.86 5.72
CA PHE A 41 12.92 -6.78 6.63
C PHE A 41 13.17 -6.38 8.08
N TRP A 42 12.09 -6.13 8.81
CA TRP A 42 12.12 -5.88 10.25
C TRP A 42 11.59 -7.11 10.96
N ASP A 43 12.41 -7.69 11.84
CA ASP A 43 12.02 -8.73 12.81
C ASP A 43 11.82 -8.17 14.22
N PHE A 44 12.05 -6.86 14.39
CA PHE A 44 12.03 -6.11 15.65
C PHE A 44 12.99 -6.64 16.73
N SER A 45 13.94 -7.50 16.37
CA SER A 45 15.01 -7.96 17.25
C SER A 45 16.36 -7.38 16.83
N HIS A 46 16.58 -7.21 15.53
CA HIS A 46 17.74 -6.58 14.96
C HIS A 46 17.80 -5.08 15.34
N ARG A 47 18.95 -4.65 15.87
CA ARG A 47 19.16 -3.28 16.35
C ARG A 47 20.32 -2.64 15.61
N GLU A 48 20.11 -1.39 15.21
CA GLU A 48 21.16 -0.47 14.78
C GLU A 48 21.16 0.70 15.77
N GLY A 49 22.20 0.77 16.60
CA GLY A 49 22.20 1.68 17.75
C GLY A 49 21.03 1.39 18.69
N ALA A 50 20.20 2.39 18.96
CA ALA A 50 19.03 2.27 19.82
C ALA A 50 17.74 1.89 19.07
N THR A 51 17.70 1.98 17.73
CA THR A 51 16.52 1.69 16.92
C THR A 51 16.48 0.25 16.43
N TRP A 52 15.29 -0.25 16.07
CA TRP A 52 15.17 -1.48 15.30
C TRP A 52 15.57 -1.22 13.84
N GLY A 53 16.63 -1.87 13.38
CA GLY A 53 17.14 -1.78 12.02
C GLY A 53 16.41 -2.74 11.08
N SER A 54 16.66 -2.61 9.78
CA SER A 54 16.14 -3.55 8.78
C SER A 54 17.26 -4.39 8.18
N TYR A 55 17.06 -5.70 8.11
CA TYR A 55 17.81 -6.52 7.15
C TYR A 55 17.52 -6.04 5.72
N HIS A 56 18.53 -6.10 4.85
CA HIS A 56 18.40 -5.69 3.46
C HIS A 56 19.39 -6.44 2.56
N ASP A 57 19.06 -6.52 1.26
CA ASP A 57 20.01 -6.95 0.25
C ASP A 57 20.89 -5.75 -0.17
N PRO A 58 22.22 -5.78 0.06
CA PRO A 58 23.12 -4.67 -0.28
C PRO A 58 23.23 -4.41 -1.79
N GLN A 59 22.76 -5.33 -2.64
CA GLN A 59 22.65 -5.11 -4.09
C GLN A 59 21.38 -4.32 -4.47
N VAL A 60 20.41 -4.20 -3.55
CA VAL A 60 19.12 -3.53 -3.78
C VAL A 60 19.09 -2.16 -3.10
N VAL A 61 19.57 -2.08 -1.85
CA VAL A 61 19.67 -0.83 -1.08
C VAL A 61 20.99 -0.77 -0.33
N GLU A 62 21.54 0.42 -0.17
CA GLU A 62 22.85 0.63 0.47
C GLU A 62 22.79 0.81 1.99
N ARG A 63 21.58 0.90 2.56
CA ARG A 63 21.37 1.25 3.97
C ARG A 63 20.17 0.57 4.57
N GLU A 64 20.17 0.49 5.89
CA GLU A 64 19.05 0.07 6.70
C GLU A 64 17.99 1.18 6.87
N PHE A 65 16.80 0.76 7.29
CA PHE A 65 15.66 1.63 7.55
C PHE A 65 15.25 1.53 9.02
N PRO A 66 15.66 2.48 9.89
CA PRO A 66 15.36 2.44 11.31
C PRO A 66 13.87 2.69 11.60
N VAL A 67 13.31 1.87 12.51
CA VAL A 67 11.96 2.04 13.03
C VAL A 67 11.99 2.83 14.34
N TYR A 68 11.12 3.82 14.41
CA TYR A 68 10.83 4.59 15.62
C TYR A 68 9.42 4.31 16.11
N LEU A 69 9.23 4.32 17.43
CA LEU A 69 7.94 4.28 18.08
C LEU A 69 7.32 5.68 18.13
N ARG A 70 5.99 5.72 17.96
CA ARG A 70 5.18 6.94 17.96
C ARG A 70 3.90 6.75 18.75
N ARG A 71 3.39 7.87 19.27
CA ARG A 71 2.07 8.01 19.88
C ARG A 71 1.33 9.17 19.23
N ILE A 72 0.02 9.05 19.03
CA ILE A 72 -0.79 10.17 18.53
C ILE A 72 -0.80 11.31 19.54
N GLY A 73 -0.74 12.54 19.02
CA GLY A 73 -0.67 13.74 19.83
C GLY A 73 0.75 14.05 20.31
N ASP A 74 1.71 13.14 20.09
CA ASP A 74 3.12 13.37 20.38
C ASP A 74 3.93 13.51 19.07
N PRO A 75 4.52 14.69 18.80
CA PRO A 75 5.35 14.88 17.61
C PRO A 75 6.70 14.16 17.69
N LYS A 76 7.13 13.69 18.86
CA LYS A 76 8.43 13.05 19.06
C LYS A 76 8.46 11.62 18.55
N ARG A 77 9.68 11.20 18.19
CA ARG A 77 10.07 9.82 17.90
C ARG A 77 10.79 9.25 19.10
N TYR A 78 10.54 7.98 19.36
CA TYR A 78 11.20 7.24 20.43
C TYR A 78 11.81 5.97 19.86
N THR A 79 12.87 5.53 20.49
CA THR A 79 13.38 4.18 20.42
C THR A 79 12.64 3.30 21.43
N PRO A 80 12.82 1.97 21.39
CA PRO A 80 12.30 1.10 22.43
C PRO A 80 12.87 1.39 23.83
N ASP A 81 14.08 1.94 23.90
CA ASP A 81 14.82 2.11 25.16
C ASP A 81 14.46 3.42 25.89
N ASP A 82 13.92 4.41 25.17
CA ASP A 82 13.51 5.72 25.70
C ASP A 82 12.00 5.98 25.59
N TRP A 83 11.20 4.92 25.34
CA TRP A 83 9.74 5.00 25.29
C TRP A 83 9.17 5.45 26.65
N PRO A 84 8.54 6.64 26.75
CA PRO A 84 8.27 7.27 28.04
C PRO A 84 6.91 6.87 28.65
N TYR A 85 6.07 6.15 27.89
CA TYR A 85 4.69 5.91 28.27
C TYR A 85 4.51 4.59 29.00
N GLY A 86 4.11 4.67 30.27
CA GLY A 86 3.87 3.53 31.15
C GLY A 86 2.39 3.16 31.36
N ASP A 87 1.45 3.91 30.77
CA ASP A 87 0.03 3.54 30.84
C ASP A 87 -0.24 2.21 30.11
N GLU A 88 -1.29 1.50 30.53
CA GLU A 88 -1.56 0.13 30.08
C GLU A 88 -1.68 0.01 28.55
N ASP A 89 -2.33 0.99 27.92
CA ASP A 89 -2.53 1.01 26.47
C ASP A 89 -1.25 1.33 25.69
N SER A 90 -0.36 2.13 26.27
CA SER A 90 0.89 2.56 25.65
C SER A 90 2.09 1.69 26.06
N ARG A 91 1.93 0.71 26.97
CA ARG A 91 3.02 -0.13 27.43
C ARG A 91 3.58 -1.00 26.30
N LEU A 92 4.86 -0.81 25.98
CA LEU A 92 5.58 -1.66 25.03
C LEU A 92 5.54 -3.12 25.52
N THR A 93 4.98 -3.99 24.69
CA THR A 93 4.77 -5.42 25.02
C THR A 93 5.31 -6.26 23.88
N ILE A 94 6.09 -7.30 24.23
CA ILE A 94 6.66 -8.27 23.29
C ILE A 94 6.01 -9.63 23.49
N ASP A 95 5.64 -10.29 22.39
CA ASP A 95 5.14 -11.67 22.37
C ASP A 95 6.14 -12.56 21.62
N THR A 96 6.64 -13.58 22.30
CA THR A 96 7.67 -14.49 21.76
C THR A 96 7.08 -15.70 21.03
N SER A 97 5.75 -15.81 20.91
CA SER A 97 5.08 -16.94 20.25
C SER A 97 5.04 -16.85 18.73
N GLY A 98 5.45 -15.72 18.15
CA GLY A 98 5.44 -15.52 16.72
C GLY A 98 6.55 -16.27 15.97
N PRO A 99 6.53 -16.23 14.62
CA PRO A 99 7.52 -16.89 13.76
C PRO A 99 8.99 -16.53 14.05
N PHE A 100 9.30 -15.29 14.40
CA PHE A 100 10.62 -14.73 14.64
C PHE A 100 10.89 -14.46 16.12
N GLY A 101 9.86 -14.49 16.96
CA GLY A 101 9.99 -14.54 18.42
C GLY A 101 10.22 -13.20 19.10
N HIS A 102 9.96 -12.08 18.42
CA HIS A 102 10.08 -10.73 18.97
C HIS A 102 8.91 -9.82 18.56
N ALA A 103 7.68 -10.29 18.76
CA ALA A 103 6.54 -9.59 18.20
C ALA A 103 6.15 -8.37 19.01
N VAL A 104 6.16 -7.20 18.38
CA VAL A 104 5.80 -5.93 19.01
C VAL A 104 4.29 -5.74 18.98
N ARG A 105 3.70 -5.43 20.14
CA ARG A 105 2.30 -4.99 20.20
C ARG A 105 2.17 -3.56 19.69
N PHE A 106 1.42 -3.40 18.61
CA PHE A 106 0.91 -2.10 18.17
C PHE A 106 -0.55 -1.96 18.61
N ASN A 107 -0.85 -0.87 19.32
CA ASN A 107 -2.13 -0.65 19.97
C ASN A 107 -2.72 0.69 19.54
N GLN A 108 -3.48 0.67 18.46
CA GLN A 108 -4.27 1.79 17.94
C GLN A 108 -3.37 3.02 17.67
N GLY A 109 -3.65 4.14 18.34
CA GLY A 109 -2.82 5.35 18.33
C GLY A 109 -1.90 5.49 19.54
N PHE A 110 -1.97 4.57 20.50
CA PHE A 110 -1.17 4.60 21.71
C PHE A 110 0.28 4.21 21.43
N ILE A 111 0.48 3.23 20.55
CA ILE A 111 1.80 2.83 20.06
C ILE A 111 1.69 2.32 18.62
N PHE A 112 2.44 2.97 17.72
CA PHE A 112 2.66 2.54 16.34
C PHE A 112 4.12 2.74 15.94
N GLY A 113 4.59 1.98 14.96
CA GLY A 113 5.95 2.12 14.42
C GLY A 113 5.96 3.00 13.17
N GLU A 114 7.04 3.74 12.93
CA GLU A 114 7.29 4.44 11.68
C GLU A 114 8.75 4.35 11.23
N VAL A 115 8.96 4.23 9.92
CA VAL A 115 10.20 4.63 9.24
C VAL A 115 9.95 6.03 8.67
N PRO A 116 10.74 7.04 9.05
CA PRO A 116 10.53 8.41 8.57
C PRO A 116 10.67 8.50 7.04
N ARG A 117 9.80 9.30 6.39
CA ARG A 117 9.80 9.48 4.94
C ARG A 117 11.16 9.91 4.39
N ALA A 118 11.79 10.90 5.01
CA ALA A 118 13.12 11.37 4.62
C ALA A 118 14.20 10.27 4.59
N THR A 119 14.02 9.16 5.32
CA THR A 119 14.97 8.04 5.36
C THR A 119 14.84 7.12 4.15
N PHE A 120 13.75 7.16 3.39
CA PHE A 120 13.54 6.27 2.25
C PHE A 120 13.06 6.93 0.97
N ASP A 121 12.79 8.23 0.97
CA ASP A 121 12.34 8.96 -0.22
C ASP A 121 13.25 8.70 -1.43
N GLY A 122 12.67 8.26 -2.56
CA GLY A 122 13.41 7.91 -3.77
C GLY A 122 14.16 6.57 -3.75
N SER A 123 14.22 5.88 -2.60
CA SER A 123 14.77 4.52 -2.50
C SER A 123 13.73 3.47 -2.95
N PRO A 124 14.12 2.20 -3.13
CA PRO A 124 13.17 1.11 -3.39
C PRO A 124 12.03 0.94 -2.35
N LEU A 125 12.23 1.34 -1.09
CA LEU A 125 11.18 1.28 -0.06
C LEU A 125 10.07 2.34 -0.32
N ASP A 126 10.33 3.34 -1.15
CA ASP A 126 9.35 4.32 -1.58
C ASP A 126 8.33 3.78 -2.60
N ILE A 127 8.34 2.48 -2.95
CA ILE A 127 7.30 1.75 -3.71
C ILE A 127 6.38 2.67 -4.55
N SER A 128 6.88 3.17 -5.67
CA SER A 128 6.18 4.13 -6.54
C SER A 128 6.45 3.88 -8.03
N GLY A 129 5.59 4.43 -8.89
CA GLY A 129 5.63 4.23 -10.34
C GLY A 129 5.20 2.83 -10.78
N ASN A 130 5.70 2.39 -11.94
CA ASN A 130 5.45 1.06 -12.52
C ASN A 130 6.53 0.06 -12.10
N ARG A 131 6.71 -0.13 -10.79
CA ARG A 131 7.71 -1.07 -10.25
C ARG A 131 7.03 -2.25 -9.57
N PRO A 132 7.46 -3.49 -9.84
CA PRO A 132 6.93 -4.64 -9.14
C PRO A 132 7.33 -4.60 -7.66
N PHE A 133 6.48 -5.13 -6.79
CA PHE A 133 6.83 -5.31 -5.38
C PHE A 133 6.08 -6.46 -4.73
N THR A 134 6.58 -6.88 -3.58
CA THR A 134 5.87 -7.70 -2.60
C THR A 134 6.02 -7.07 -1.23
N LEU A 135 4.92 -6.91 -0.49
CA LEU A 135 4.92 -6.57 0.93
C LEU A 135 4.30 -7.76 1.69
N ILE A 136 5.00 -8.28 2.69
CA ILE A 136 4.53 -9.35 3.58
C ILE A 136 4.67 -8.93 5.04
N ALA A 137 3.72 -9.33 5.88
CA ALA A 137 3.78 -9.15 7.33
C ALA A 137 3.28 -10.40 8.07
N TRP A 138 3.90 -10.69 9.21
CA TRP A 138 3.52 -11.77 10.12
C TRP A 138 2.91 -11.17 11.36
N MET A 139 1.63 -11.44 11.57
CA MET A 139 0.84 -10.71 12.56
C MET A 139 -0.16 -11.58 13.30
N LYS A 140 -0.63 -11.06 14.44
CA LYS A 140 -1.72 -11.62 15.23
C LYS A 140 -2.60 -10.47 15.73
N PHE A 141 -3.80 -10.33 15.16
CA PHE A 141 -4.79 -9.37 15.69
C PHE A 141 -5.34 -9.86 17.03
N VAL A 142 -5.38 -8.98 18.03
CA VAL A 142 -5.92 -9.29 19.37
C VAL A 142 -7.12 -8.40 19.72
N GLY A 143 -7.60 -7.62 18.76
CA GLY A 143 -8.73 -6.73 18.95
C GLY A 143 -9.16 -6.10 17.63
N LYS A 144 -9.31 -4.77 17.63
CA LYS A 144 -9.77 -4.01 16.46
C LYS A 144 -8.85 -4.24 15.25
N ARG A 145 -9.45 -4.57 14.11
CA ARG A 145 -8.73 -4.74 12.86
C ARG A 145 -8.67 -3.45 12.05
N HIS A 146 -7.53 -3.18 11.44
CA HIS A 146 -7.29 -2.05 10.53
C HIS A 146 -6.01 -2.28 9.73
N MET A 147 -5.14 -1.27 9.64
CA MET A 147 -3.87 -1.30 8.91
C MET A 147 -2.82 -2.13 9.62
N ILE A 148 -2.06 -2.90 8.85
CA ILE A 148 -0.98 -3.75 9.32
C ILE A 148 0.36 -3.05 9.05
N ALA A 149 0.67 -2.76 7.79
CA ALA A 149 1.90 -2.05 7.41
C ALA A 149 1.78 -1.39 6.03
N GLY A 150 2.60 -0.38 5.77
CA GLY A 150 2.71 0.28 4.45
C GLY A 150 2.85 1.80 4.52
N ILE A 151 2.71 2.46 3.38
CA ILE A 151 2.77 3.92 3.24
C ILE A 151 1.35 4.43 3.06
N TRP A 152 0.71 4.84 4.16
CA TRP A 152 -0.70 5.20 4.15
C TRP A 152 -1.03 6.39 5.04
N ASP A 153 -1.42 7.48 4.40
CA ASP A 153 -2.01 8.66 5.03
C ASP A 153 -3.36 8.96 4.38
N GLU A 154 -4.43 8.79 5.14
CA GLU A 154 -5.81 8.88 4.69
C GLU A 154 -6.21 10.32 4.35
N GLY A 155 -6.64 10.52 3.11
CA GLY A 155 -7.30 11.74 2.65
C GLY A 155 -8.82 11.57 2.47
N GLY A 156 -9.57 12.66 2.67
CA GLY A 156 -11.00 12.78 2.34
C GLY A 156 -11.26 13.74 1.15
N TRP A 157 -12.42 14.41 1.11
CA TRP A 157 -12.81 15.33 0.01
C TRP A 157 -12.00 16.63 -0.11
N LYS A 158 -11.12 16.96 0.84
CA LYS A 158 -9.98 17.88 0.56
C LYS A 158 -8.92 17.22 -0.36
N LYS A 159 -9.32 16.11 -0.98
CA LYS A 159 -9.09 15.46 -2.28
C LYS A 159 -7.70 15.23 -2.84
N TYR A 160 -6.75 15.97 -2.33
CA TYR A 160 -5.36 15.98 -2.73
C TYR A 160 -4.42 15.94 -1.51
N GLY A 161 -5.03 15.77 -0.33
CA GLY A 161 -4.33 15.85 0.94
C GLY A 161 -3.87 14.52 1.52
N GLY A 162 -4.14 13.40 0.84
CA GLY A 162 -3.59 12.10 1.25
C GLY A 162 -2.22 11.88 0.61
N ARG A 163 -1.42 11.01 1.23
CA ARG A 163 -0.03 10.74 0.82
C ARG A 163 0.25 9.24 0.75
N ARG A 164 -0.79 8.48 0.43
CA ARG A 164 -0.81 7.02 0.45
C ARG A 164 -0.32 6.41 -0.86
N GLN A 165 0.34 5.28 -0.76
CA GLN A 165 0.86 4.54 -1.91
C GLN A 165 0.32 3.12 -1.88
N ILE A 166 0.70 2.37 -0.86
CA ILE A 166 0.36 0.96 -0.68
C ILE A 166 0.16 0.67 0.80
N ALA A 167 -0.74 -0.26 1.15
CA ALA A 167 -0.83 -0.77 2.51
C ALA A 167 -1.60 -2.10 2.60
N LEU A 168 -1.17 -2.90 3.58
CA LEU A 168 -1.88 -4.10 4.02
C LEU A 168 -2.85 -3.75 5.14
N PHE A 169 -4.05 -4.30 5.05
CA PHE A 169 -5.08 -4.22 6.05
C PHE A 169 -5.61 -5.62 6.37
N GLY A 170 -6.02 -5.81 7.62
CA GLY A 170 -6.81 -6.95 8.05
C GLY A 170 -8.24 -6.50 8.25
N GLY A 171 -9.18 -7.07 7.50
CA GLY A 171 -10.61 -6.81 7.68
C GLY A 171 -11.06 -5.35 7.51
N LEU A 172 -11.51 -5.02 6.30
CA LEU A 172 -12.24 -3.78 5.93
C LEU A 172 -13.39 -4.15 4.99
N PHE A 173 -14.31 -3.20 4.76
CA PHE A 173 -15.42 -3.36 3.80
C PHE A 173 -16.30 -4.59 4.04
N GLY A 174 -16.48 -4.98 5.31
CA GLY A 174 -17.25 -6.17 5.68
C GLY A 174 -16.52 -7.50 5.47
N SER A 175 -15.28 -7.49 4.97
CA SER A 175 -14.44 -8.68 4.86
C SER A 175 -13.69 -8.95 6.17
N ARG A 176 -13.38 -10.23 6.44
CA ARG A 176 -12.40 -10.68 7.46
C ARG A 176 -11.07 -11.11 6.83
N GLY A 177 -10.91 -10.94 5.52
CA GLY A 177 -9.73 -11.32 4.76
C GLY A 177 -8.64 -10.25 4.73
N VAL A 178 -7.58 -10.59 4.01
CA VAL A 178 -6.45 -9.69 3.72
C VAL A 178 -6.88 -8.68 2.67
N ILE A 179 -6.49 -7.42 2.84
CA ILE A 179 -6.79 -6.36 1.89
C ILE A 179 -5.51 -5.60 1.57
N GLY A 180 -5.21 -5.51 0.29
CA GLY A 180 -4.03 -4.86 -0.25
C GLY A 180 -4.47 -3.62 -1.00
N HIS A 181 -4.28 -2.46 -0.40
CA HIS A 181 -4.62 -1.21 -1.01
C HIS A 181 -3.45 -0.66 -1.83
N ILE A 182 -3.78 0.00 -2.94
CA ILE A 182 -2.85 0.67 -3.85
C ILE A 182 -3.44 2.02 -4.28
N SER A 183 -2.62 3.02 -4.61
CA SER A 183 -3.10 4.35 -4.99
C SER A 183 -2.28 4.95 -6.12
N ALA A 184 -2.95 5.62 -7.06
CA ALA A 184 -2.33 6.42 -8.13
C ALA A 184 -2.34 7.93 -7.83
N THR A 185 -3.20 8.36 -6.91
CA THR A 185 -3.48 9.78 -6.64
C THR A 185 -2.99 10.23 -5.27
N GLY A 186 -2.63 9.30 -4.40
CA GLY A 186 -2.43 9.58 -2.98
C GLY A 186 -3.74 9.88 -2.24
N ALA A 187 -4.88 9.87 -2.94
CA ALA A 187 -6.17 10.31 -2.41
C ALA A 187 -7.30 9.42 -2.93
N ALA A 188 -8.45 9.98 -3.30
CA ALA A 188 -9.63 9.21 -3.71
C ALA A 188 -9.32 8.35 -4.96
N SER A 189 -9.92 7.16 -5.03
CA SER A 189 -9.69 6.24 -6.16
C SER A 189 -10.59 6.53 -7.34
N TYR A 190 -11.87 6.80 -7.07
CA TYR A 190 -12.86 7.07 -8.11
C TYR A 190 -12.82 8.54 -8.55
N PRO A 191 -13.37 8.84 -9.74
CA PRO A 191 -13.63 10.22 -10.15
C PRO A 191 -14.40 10.98 -9.07
N GLN A 192 -14.33 12.31 -9.06
CA GLN A 192 -15.17 13.12 -8.18
C GLN A 192 -16.63 12.91 -8.52
N SER A 193 -17.30 12.15 -7.66
CA SER A 193 -18.73 11.91 -7.69
C SER A 193 -19.41 12.49 -6.45
N THR A 194 -20.71 12.70 -6.53
CA THR A 194 -21.55 12.98 -5.35
C THR A 194 -21.95 11.70 -4.62
N ALA A 195 -21.67 10.52 -5.20
CA ALA A 195 -21.95 9.22 -4.59
C ALA A 195 -21.25 9.08 -3.23
N PRO A 196 -21.99 8.78 -2.15
CA PRO A 196 -21.39 8.56 -0.84
C PRO A 196 -20.31 7.48 -0.88
N GLY A 197 -19.14 7.79 -0.32
CA GLY A 197 -18.01 6.87 -0.23
C GLY A 197 -17.01 6.97 -1.39
N SER A 198 -17.33 7.72 -2.45
CA SER A 198 -16.40 8.00 -3.57
C SER A 198 -15.23 8.91 -3.19
N GLN A 199 -15.27 9.54 -2.01
CA GLN A 199 -14.17 10.30 -1.42
C GLN A 199 -13.00 9.47 -0.91
N TYR A 200 -13.18 8.16 -0.74
CA TYR A 200 -12.20 7.30 -0.10
C TYR A 200 -11.36 6.54 -1.14
N ALA A 201 -10.23 5.97 -0.71
CA ALA A 201 -9.52 5.00 -1.54
C ALA A 201 -10.32 3.71 -1.62
N ARG A 202 -10.36 3.16 -2.83
CA ARG A 202 -11.16 2.00 -3.20
C ARG A 202 -10.39 1.04 -4.12
N CYS A 203 -9.27 1.46 -4.73
CA CYS A 203 -8.36 0.55 -5.44
C CYS A 203 -7.74 -0.42 -4.43
N ARG A 204 -8.12 -1.69 -4.53
CA ARG A 204 -7.75 -2.73 -3.57
C ARG A 204 -7.96 -4.13 -4.11
N ALA A 205 -7.08 -5.04 -3.70
CA ALA A 205 -7.35 -6.47 -3.75
C ALA A 205 -7.92 -6.95 -2.40
N VAL A 206 -8.82 -7.94 -2.41
CA VAL A 206 -9.48 -8.51 -1.22
C VAL A 206 -9.43 -10.03 -1.29
N ASP A 207 -8.76 -10.68 -0.33
CA ASP A 207 -8.66 -12.13 -0.32
C ASP A 207 -10.02 -12.76 0.04
N GLY A 208 -10.40 -13.82 -0.70
CA GLY A 208 -11.65 -14.54 -0.46
C GLY A 208 -11.68 -15.32 0.86
N ARG A 209 -10.51 -15.63 1.45
CA ARG A 209 -10.39 -16.31 2.74
C ARG A 209 -10.28 -15.29 3.87
N GLY A 210 -11.17 -15.42 4.85
CA GLY A 210 -11.02 -14.76 6.14
C GLY A 210 -9.97 -15.42 7.04
N PHE A 211 -9.43 -14.66 7.98
CA PHE A 211 -8.63 -15.20 9.09
C PHE A 211 -9.21 -14.73 10.42
N ASP A 212 -8.91 -15.43 11.51
CA ASP A 212 -9.44 -15.15 12.85
C ASP A 212 -8.47 -14.30 13.69
N ASN A 213 -9.00 -13.66 14.72
CA ASN A 213 -8.16 -13.02 15.74
C ASN A 213 -7.43 -14.09 16.55
N ASP A 214 -6.40 -13.67 17.28
CA ASP A 214 -5.62 -14.48 18.22
C ASP A 214 -4.86 -15.65 17.57
N ARG A 215 -4.72 -15.62 16.24
CA ARG A 215 -3.93 -16.56 15.44
C ARG A 215 -2.83 -15.85 14.65
N TRP A 216 -1.65 -16.44 14.64
CA TRP A 216 -0.56 -15.99 13.76
C TRP A 216 -0.94 -16.22 12.30
N THR A 217 -0.85 -15.15 11.52
CA THR A 217 -1.21 -15.15 10.11
C THR A 217 -0.13 -14.40 9.34
N ALA A 218 0.34 -14.99 8.24
CA ALA A 218 1.18 -14.29 7.28
C ALA A 218 0.29 -13.68 6.20
N VAL A 219 0.40 -12.39 5.99
CA VAL A 219 -0.40 -11.65 5.00
C VAL A 219 0.52 -10.97 4.02
N ALA A 220 0.21 -11.03 2.74
CA ALA A 220 1.02 -10.38 1.72
C ALA A 220 0.17 -9.70 0.65
N MET A 221 0.78 -8.73 -0.03
CA MET A 221 0.30 -8.19 -1.28
C MET A 221 1.44 -8.09 -2.29
N THR A 222 1.12 -8.29 -3.56
CA THR A 222 2.03 -8.07 -4.69
C THR A 222 1.42 -7.06 -5.64
N PHE A 223 2.28 -6.39 -6.41
CA PHE A 223 1.88 -5.68 -7.62
C PHE A 223 2.82 -6.05 -8.75
N ASP A 224 2.25 -6.44 -9.88
CA ASP A 224 2.97 -6.71 -11.11
C ASP A 224 2.54 -5.70 -12.20
N PRO A 225 3.42 -4.77 -12.61
CA PRO A 225 3.10 -3.81 -13.66
C PRO A 225 2.97 -4.45 -15.05
N GLN A 226 3.45 -5.67 -15.28
CA GLN A 226 3.30 -6.34 -16.58
C GLN A 226 1.88 -6.89 -16.78
N THR A 227 1.29 -7.42 -15.72
CA THR A 227 -0.09 -7.92 -15.71
C THR A 227 -1.09 -6.89 -15.18
N GLU A 228 -0.59 -5.76 -14.66
CA GLU A 228 -1.37 -4.74 -13.96
C GLU A 228 -2.15 -5.30 -12.76
N HIS A 229 -1.69 -6.38 -12.15
CA HIS A 229 -2.43 -7.05 -11.08
C HIS A 229 -1.86 -6.73 -9.71
N VAL A 230 -2.76 -6.38 -8.79
CA VAL A 230 -2.55 -6.45 -7.35
C VAL A 230 -3.15 -7.74 -6.84
N VAL A 231 -2.37 -8.53 -6.12
CA VAL A 231 -2.83 -9.81 -5.53
C VAL A 231 -2.57 -9.79 -4.04
N VAL A 232 -3.50 -10.30 -3.24
CA VAL A 232 -3.32 -10.50 -1.81
C VAL A 232 -3.33 -11.97 -1.45
N TYR A 233 -2.57 -12.29 -0.40
CA TYR A 233 -2.33 -13.66 0.04
C TYR A 233 -2.54 -13.78 1.54
N CYS A 234 -3.22 -14.85 1.95
CA CYS A 234 -3.34 -15.30 3.34
C CYS A 234 -2.56 -16.61 3.49
N ASN A 235 -1.55 -16.63 4.36
CA ASN A 235 -0.63 -17.76 4.58
C ASN A 235 -0.03 -18.30 3.27
N GLY A 236 0.37 -17.37 2.39
CA GLY A 236 0.95 -17.69 1.08
C GLY A 236 -0.04 -18.17 0.01
N THR A 237 -1.34 -18.17 0.30
CA THR A 237 -2.38 -18.56 -0.67
C THR A 237 -3.23 -17.35 -1.04
N ALA A 238 -3.31 -17.03 -2.33
CA ALA A 238 -4.27 -16.08 -2.87
C ALA A 238 -5.59 -16.81 -3.14
N THR A 239 -6.64 -16.43 -2.44
CA THR A 239 -7.98 -16.98 -2.64
C THR A 239 -8.76 -16.05 -3.57
N PRO A 240 -9.28 -16.53 -4.71
CA PRO A 240 -10.10 -15.71 -5.60
C PRO A 240 -11.29 -15.10 -4.88
N CYS A 241 -11.66 -13.88 -5.28
CA CYS A 241 -12.79 -13.18 -4.72
C CYS A 241 -13.43 -12.30 -5.80
N ASP A 242 -14.74 -12.45 -5.98
CA ASP A 242 -15.55 -11.51 -6.76
C ASP A 242 -16.40 -10.69 -5.79
N LEU A 243 -16.46 -9.37 -6.01
CA LEU A 243 -17.29 -8.49 -5.20
C LEU A 243 -17.98 -7.42 -6.04
N VAL A 244 -19.13 -6.97 -5.54
CA VAL A 244 -19.77 -5.74 -6.02
C VAL A 244 -19.34 -4.62 -5.09
N ASP A 245 -18.52 -3.68 -5.58
CA ASP A 245 -18.25 -2.47 -4.80
C ASP A 245 -19.48 -1.56 -4.89
N PRO A 246 -20.20 -1.30 -3.77
CA PRO A 246 -21.39 -0.46 -3.80
C PRO A 246 -21.09 0.95 -4.31
N VAL A 247 -19.89 1.47 -4.09
CA VAL A 247 -19.49 2.78 -4.61
C VAL A 247 -19.17 2.70 -6.10
N ALA A 248 -18.53 1.63 -6.59
CA ALA A 248 -18.36 1.46 -8.04
C ALA A 248 -19.72 1.32 -8.75
N ARG A 249 -20.69 0.64 -8.12
CA ARG A 249 -22.07 0.58 -8.62
C ARG A 249 -22.70 1.97 -8.69
N ASP A 250 -22.53 2.77 -7.64
CA ASP A 250 -23.16 4.08 -7.58
C ASP A 250 -22.44 5.12 -8.48
N VAL A 251 -21.14 4.95 -8.71
CA VAL A 251 -20.32 5.82 -9.58
C VAL A 251 -20.41 5.42 -11.05
N PHE A 252 -20.28 4.13 -11.38
CA PHE A 252 -20.17 3.64 -12.76
C PHE A 252 -21.35 2.78 -13.22
N GLY A 253 -22.33 2.51 -12.36
CA GLY A 253 -23.44 1.62 -12.68
C GLY A 253 -23.08 0.13 -12.73
N HIS A 254 -21.87 -0.26 -12.32
CA HIS A 254 -21.43 -1.65 -12.30
C HIS A 254 -22.22 -2.48 -11.25
N ARG A 255 -23.11 -3.35 -11.72
CA ARG A 255 -23.95 -4.20 -10.86
C ARG A 255 -23.48 -5.64 -10.75
N ALA A 256 -22.69 -6.10 -11.73
CA ALA A 256 -22.11 -7.43 -11.70
C ALA A 256 -20.91 -7.46 -10.74
N PRO A 257 -20.68 -8.57 -10.02
CA PRO A 257 -19.43 -8.79 -9.31
C PRO A 257 -18.25 -8.67 -10.28
N SER A 258 -17.17 -8.05 -9.81
CA SER A 258 -15.88 -7.99 -10.51
C SER A 258 -14.82 -8.68 -9.69
N GLU A 259 -13.82 -9.22 -10.40
CA GLU A 259 -12.63 -9.82 -9.79
C GLU A 259 -11.94 -8.81 -8.87
N ALA A 260 -11.76 -9.20 -7.61
CA ALA A 260 -11.12 -8.42 -6.57
C ALA A 260 -9.89 -9.10 -5.99
N ASN A 261 -9.59 -10.34 -6.39
CA ASN A 261 -8.28 -10.95 -6.18
C ASN A 261 -8.03 -11.97 -7.29
N PRO A 262 -7.20 -11.65 -8.31
CA PRO A 262 -6.45 -10.40 -8.48
C PRO A 262 -7.34 -9.16 -8.69
N TYR A 263 -6.82 -7.97 -8.37
CA TYR A 263 -7.42 -6.68 -8.71
C TYR A 263 -6.59 -6.00 -9.80
N ARG A 264 -7.21 -5.59 -10.89
CA ARG A 264 -6.52 -4.85 -11.96
C ARG A 264 -6.32 -3.38 -11.61
N PHE A 265 -5.08 -2.92 -11.67
CA PHE A 265 -4.60 -1.57 -11.41
C PHE A 265 -3.70 -1.08 -12.56
N PRO A 266 -4.25 -0.42 -13.59
CA PRO A 266 -3.52 -0.01 -14.79
C PRO A 266 -2.75 1.31 -14.62
N TRP A 267 -2.48 1.71 -13.38
CA TRP A 267 -1.92 3.02 -13.07
C TRP A 267 -0.52 2.88 -12.46
N PRO A 268 0.35 3.89 -12.59
CA PRO A 268 1.52 3.98 -11.75
C PRO A 268 1.13 4.18 -10.28
N ILE A 269 1.91 3.59 -9.37
CA ILE A 269 1.76 3.84 -7.94
C ILE A 269 2.15 5.29 -7.66
N TYR A 270 1.34 5.96 -6.84
CA TYR A 270 1.52 7.34 -6.41
C TYR A 270 2.95 7.60 -5.92
N SER A 271 3.46 8.77 -6.26
CA SER A 271 4.61 9.39 -5.64
C SER A 271 4.30 10.85 -5.36
N PRO A 272 4.85 11.46 -4.29
CA PRO A 272 4.85 12.92 -4.13
C PRO A 272 5.47 13.68 -5.31
N ARG A 273 6.23 12.99 -6.17
CA ARG A 273 6.91 13.54 -7.34
C ARG A 273 6.26 13.16 -8.68
N ALA A 274 5.36 12.19 -8.68
CA ALA A 274 4.72 11.66 -9.87
C ALA A 274 3.31 11.17 -9.52
N PHE A 275 2.28 11.94 -9.85
CA PHE A 275 0.92 11.69 -9.37
C PHE A 275 -0.18 12.14 -10.33
N VAL A 276 -1.39 11.61 -10.10
CA VAL A 276 -2.58 11.91 -10.91
C VAL A 276 -3.49 12.93 -10.21
N LEU A 277 -3.84 13.99 -10.92
CA LEU A 277 -4.87 14.98 -10.57
C LEU A 277 -6.11 14.76 -11.44
N LYS A 278 -7.18 14.26 -10.83
CA LYS A 278 -8.46 13.99 -11.52
C LYS A 278 -9.32 15.26 -11.54
N PHE A 279 -9.88 15.59 -12.71
CA PHE A 279 -10.86 16.65 -12.88
C PHE A 279 -12.28 16.17 -12.57
N ASN A 280 -13.15 17.13 -12.28
CA ASN A 280 -14.47 16.89 -11.70
C ASN A 280 -15.56 17.48 -12.60
N GLY A 281 -16.82 17.18 -12.31
CA GLY A 281 -17.97 17.74 -13.04
C GLY A 281 -18.54 16.84 -14.12
N TYR A 282 -18.23 15.55 -14.05
CA TYR A 282 -18.76 14.50 -14.91
C TYR A 282 -19.65 13.57 -14.10
N ASP A 283 -20.69 13.07 -14.76
CA ASP A 283 -21.49 11.94 -14.30
C ASP A 283 -21.20 10.79 -15.28
N ALA A 284 -21.14 9.54 -14.78
CA ALA A 284 -20.87 8.36 -15.61
C ALA A 284 -21.96 8.08 -16.65
N THR A 285 -23.05 8.86 -16.62
CA THR A 285 -24.05 8.94 -17.68
C THR A 285 -23.55 9.69 -18.93
N SER A 286 -22.43 10.42 -18.84
CA SER A 286 -21.76 11.05 -19.97
C SER A 286 -20.79 10.08 -20.66
N CYS A 287 -20.51 10.29 -21.94
CA CYS A 287 -19.60 9.41 -22.70
C CYS A 287 -18.15 9.42 -22.21
N VAL A 288 -17.80 10.31 -21.28
CA VAL A 288 -16.46 10.38 -20.67
C VAL A 288 -16.56 9.98 -19.21
N TYR A 289 -15.81 8.96 -18.82
CA TYR A 289 -15.76 8.47 -17.45
C TYR A 289 -14.88 9.36 -16.57
N GLU A 290 -13.73 9.78 -17.09
CA GLU A 290 -12.78 10.58 -16.32
C GLU A 290 -11.86 11.42 -17.22
N HIS A 291 -11.41 12.55 -16.67
CA HIS A 291 -10.30 13.35 -17.20
C HIS A 291 -9.28 13.55 -16.09
N TRP A 292 -7.99 13.51 -16.41
CA TRP A 292 -6.95 13.75 -15.42
C TRP A 292 -5.68 14.36 -16.02
N LEU A 293 -4.85 14.91 -15.14
CA LEU A 293 -3.46 15.25 -15.41
C LEU A 293 -2.55 14.30 -14.65
N TYR A 294 -1.59 13.70 -15.35
CA TYR A 294 -0.43 13.10 -14.75
C TYR A 294 0.67 14.15 -14.61
N ILE A 295 1.08 14.44 -13.38
CA ILE A 295 2.12 15.41 -13.04
C ILE A 295 3.39 14.66 -12.70
N ASP A 296 4.49 14.92 -13.41
CA ASP A 296 5.83 14.42 -13.13
C ASP A 296 6.74 15.62 -12.80
N THR A 297 7.01 15.82 -11.52
CA THR A 297 7.77 16.98 -11.04
C THR A 297 9.26 16.87 -11.36
N GLN A 298 9.77 15.66 -11.53
CA GLN A 298 11.17 15.41 -11.88
C GLN A 298 11.42 15.70 -13.36
N ARG A 299 10.50 15.24 -14.22
CA ARG A 299 10.51 15.55 -15.66
C ARG A 299 9.96 16.92 -15.98
N ARG A 300 9.37 17.62 -15.00
CA ARG A 300 8.74 18.94 -15.16
C ARG A 300 7.66 18.93 -16.23
N ARG A 301 6.82 17.90 -16.21
CA ARG A 301 5.82 17.64 -17.25
C ARG A 301 4.44 17.42 -16.64
N ALA A 302 3.43 17.99 -17.27
CA ALA A 302 2.02 17.68 -17.01
C ALA A 302 1.41 17.08 -18.28
N THR A 303 0.93 15.84 -18.22
CA THR A 303 0.32 15.14 -19.35
C THR A 303 -1.16 14.95 -19.08
N TYR A 304 -2.01 15.36 -20.03
CA TYR A 304 -3.45 15.14 -19.97
C TYR A 304 -3.82 13.77 -20.53
N HIS A 305 -4.84 13.19 -19.92
CA HIS A 305 -5.45 11.95 -20.33
C HIS A 305 -6.95 11.97 -20.06
N ARG A 306 -7.67 11.06 -20.72
CA ARG A 306 -9.09 10.82 -20.49
C ARG A 306 -9.43 9.34 -20.65
N ASP A 307 -10.51 8.94 -19.99
CA ASP A 307 -11.14 7.63 -20.17
C ASP A 307 -12.59 7.83 -20.60
N CYS A 308 -13.01 7.13 -21.64
CA CYS A 308 -14.31 7.30 -22.28
C CYS A 308 -14.87 5.98 -22.78
N VAL A 309 -16.19 5.95 -23.01
CA VAL A 309 -16.86 4.79 -23.62
C VAL A 309 -16.18 4.49 -24.97
N PRO A 310 -15.74 3.24 -25.22
CA PRO A 310 -15.13 2.87 -26.49
C PRO A 310 -16.04 3.19 -27.69
N GLY A 311 -15.47 3.79 -28.74
CA GLY A 311 -16.17 4.06 -30.00
C GLY A 311 -17.07 5.31 -30.01
N VAL A 312 -17.11 6.11 -28.94
CA VAL A 312 -17.81 7.40 -28.96
C VAL A 312 -16.94 8.47 -29.63
N ASP A 313 -17.49 9.10 -30.68
CA ASP A 313 -16.87 10.27 -31.31
C ASP A 313 -16.99 11.50 -30.39
N MET A 314 -15.83 12.06 -30.05
CA MET A 314 -15.70 13.17 -29.11
C MET A 314 -15.75 14.50 -29.87
N THR A 315 -16.96 14.95 -30.18
CA THR A 315 -17.18 16.24 -30.88
C THR A 315 -16.88 17.47 -30.03
N ARG A 316 -16.69 17.30 -28.71
CA ARG A 316 -16.42 18.41 -27.77
C ARG A 316 -14.92 18.70 -27.70
N SER A 317 -14.58 19.98 -27.84
CA SER A 317 -13.23 20.50 -27.60
C SER A 317 -13.04 20.83 -26.12
N TYR A 318 -11.90 20.40 -25.57
CA TYR A 318 -11.50 20.64 -24.19
C TYR A 318 -10.15 21.33 -24.16
N ARG A 319 -9.90 22.13 -23.12
CA ARG A 319 -8.57 22.68 -22.84
C ARG A 319 -8.28 22.65 -21.35
N VAL A 320 -7.01 22.45 -21.00
CA VAL A 320 -6.53 22.52 -19.63
C VAL A 320 -5.97 23.91 -19.38
N ARG A 321 -6.27 24.49 -18.22
CA ARG A 321 -5.55 25.64 -17.66
C ARG A 321 -4.63 25.17 -16.56
N PHE A 322 -3.38 25.60 -16.57
CA PHE A 322 -2.37 25.19 -15.61
C PHE A 322 -1.57 26.39 -15.11
N ALA A 323 -1.32 26.42 -13.80
CA ALA A 323 -0.46 27.37 -13.14
C ALA A 323 0.24 26.71 -11.94
N VAL A 324 1.32 27.33 -11.51
CA VAL A 324 2.08 26.96 -10.31
C VAL A 324 2.22 28.22 -9.47
N ASP A 325 1.65 28.20 -8.26
CA ASP A 325 1.71 29.27 -7.30
C ASP A 325 2.77 28.94 -6.23
N GLY A 326 3.79 29.78 -6.11
CA GLY A 326 4.90 29.57 -5.18
C GLY A 326 5.86 30.76 -5.19
N LYS A 327 7.12 30.55 -4.78
CA LYS A 327 8.14 31.61 -4.81
C LYS A 327 8.42 32.12 -6.23
N LYS A 328 8.32 31.23 -7.21
CA LYS A 328 8.38 31.54 -8.64
C LYS A 328 7.11 31.06 -9.30
N THR A 329 6.16 31.98 -9.47
CA THR A 329 4.89 31.69 -10.12
C THR A 329 5.09 31.37 -11.60
N PHE A 330 4.35 30.39 -12.11
CA PHE A 330 4.28 30.07 -13.53
C PHE A 330 2.83 30.00 -13.99
N GLY A 331 2.57 30.54 -15.18
CA GLY A 331 1.22 30.58 -15.76
C GLY A 331 0.41 31.82 -15.35
N PRO A 332 -0.91 31.83 -15.64
CA PRO A 332 -1.68 30.72 -16.20
C PRO A 332 -1.38 30.46 -17.68
N VAL A 333 -1.17 29.19 -18.04
CA VAL A 333 -1.07 28.74 -19.44
C VAL A 333 -2.27 27.86 -19.79
N SER A 334 -2.56 27.72 -21.08
CA SER A 334 -3.61 26.83 -21.57
C SER A 334 -3.12 25.99 -22.74
N PHE A 335 -3.57 24.75 -22.80
CA PHE A 335 -3.27 23.83 -23.90
C PHE A 335 -4.49 22.96 -24.22
N ASP A 336 -4.61 22.55 -25.47
CA ASP A 336 -5.71 21.71 -25.94
C ASP A 336 -5.62 20.31 -25.29
N ALA A 337 -6.75 19.83 -24.76
CA ALA A 337 -6.81 18.62 -23.97
C ALA A 337 -7.12 17.40 -24.86
N GLN A 338 -6.16 17.04 -25.70
CA GLN A 338 -6.13 15.82 -26.48
C GLN A 338 -5.42 14.71 -25.71
N GLU A 339 -5.77 13.44 -25.94
CA GLU A 339 -5.11 12.31 -25.25
C GLU A 339 -3.58 12.41 -25.39
N GLU A 340 -2.87 12.26 -24.27
CA GLU A 340 -1.41 12.43 -24.14
C GLU A 340 -0.85 13.85 -24.43
N ALA A 341 -1.70 14.86 -24.63
CA ALA A 341 -1.26 16.24 -24.75
C ALA A 341 -0.49 16.65 -23.49
N ALA A 342 0.69 17.25 -23.68
CA ALA A 342 1.60 17.54 -22.58
C ALA A 342 2.04 19.00 -22.56
N LEU A 343 2.24 19.51 -21.36
CA LEU A 343 2.86 20.77 -21.05
C LEU A 343 4.21 20.52 -20.37
N GLU A 344 5.28 20.99 -20.99
CA GLU A 344 6.62 21.03 -20.39
C GLU A 344 6.79 22.34 -19.60
N LEU A 345 7.27 22.24 -18.37
CA LEU A 345 7.49 23.38 -17.48
C LEU A 345 8.93 23.90 -17.62
N PRO A 346 9.13 25.23 -17.68
CA PRO A 346 10.46 25.82 -17.76
C PRO A 346 11.38 25.38 -16.61
N GLU A 347 12.70 25.38 -16.85
CA GLU A 347 13.72 25.05 -15.84
C GLU A 347 13.67 25.96 -14.60
N THR A 348 13.10 27.15 -14.76
CA THR A 348 12.93 28.12 -13.69
C THR A 348 11.85 27.73 -12.68
N VAL A 349 10.97 26.78 -13.02
CA VAL A 349 9.88 26.29 -12.16
C VAL A 349 10.38 25.12 -11.32
N VAL A 350 10.41 25.32 -10.00
CA VAL A 350 10.80 24.30 -9.02
C VAL A 350 9.55 23.79 -8.31
N LEU A 351 9.26 22.50 -8.47
CA LEU A 351 8.10 21.84 -7.87
C LEU A 351 8.52 21.09 -6.61
N GLU A 352 8.57 21.82 -5.50
CA GLU A 352 8.94 21.31 -4.17
C GLU A 352 7.77 21.42 -3.17
N PRO A 353 7.80 20.69 -2.03
CA PRO A 353 6.77 20.82 -1.00
C PRO A 353 6.53 22.28 -0.58
N GLY A 354 5.26 22.67 -0.46
CA GLY A 354 4.84 24.04 -0.16
C GLY A 354 4.48 24.90 -1.38
N VAL A 355 4.80 24.45 -2.60
CA VAL A 355 4.26 25.02 -3.84
C VAL A 355 2.84 24.49 -4.09
N GLU A 356 1.97 25.31 -4.65
CA GLU A 356 0.61 24.93 -5.05
C GLU A 356 0.51 24.80 -6.58
N ILE A 357 -0.03 23.68 -7.06
CA ILE A 357 -0.43 23.51 -8.45
C ILE A 357 -1.90 23.90 -8.58
N VAL A 358 -2.20 24.80 -9.51
CA VAL A 358 -3.56 25.26 -9.80
C VAL A 358 -3.93 24.82 -11.21
N THR A 359 -5.01 24.06 -11.35
CA THR A 359 -5.42 23.54 -12.66
C THR A 359 -6.94 23.41 -12.80
N SER A 360 -7.44 23.59 -14.02
CA SER A 360 -8.86 23.42 -14.32
C SER A 360 -9.05 22.93 -15.74
N LEU A 361 -10.11 22.15 -15.96
CA LEU A 361 -10.54 21.71 -17.28
C LEU A 361 -11.67 22.62 -17.77
N GLU A 362 -11.64 23.00 -19.04
CA GLU A 362 -12.68 23.78 -19.69
C GLU A 362 -13.17 23.08 -20.95
N VAL A 363 -14.46 23.22 -21.25
CA VAL A 363 -15.12 22.68 -22.44
C VAL A 363 -15.70 23.82 -23.28
N GLN A 364 -15.60 23.71 -24.60
CA GLN A 364 -16.19 24.69 -25.50
C GLN A 364 -17.69 24.42 -25.68
N GLN A 365 -18.52 25.42 -25.35
CA GLN A 365 -19.98 25.37 -25.51
C GLN A 365 -20.48 26.67 -26.14
N ASN A 366 -21.14 26.58 -27.29
CA ASN A 366 -21.67 27.73 -28.03
C ASN A 366 -20.62 28.84 -28.27
N GLY A 367 -19.40 28.44 -28.62
CA GLY A 367 -18.26 29.35 -28.85
C GLY A 367 -17.60 29.91 -27.58
N VAL A 368 -18.09 29.56 -26.38
CA VAL A 368 -17.56 30.03 -25.10
C VAL A 368 -16.93 28.88 -24.32
N TRP A 369 -15.73 29.10 -23.78
CA TRP A 369 -15.09 28.16 -22.86
C TRP A 369 -15.74 28.24 -21.48
N ARG A 370 -16.19 27.09 -20.96
CA ARG A 370 -16.78 26.97 -19.62
C ARG A 370 -16.03 25.93 -18.81
N ARG A 371 -15.74 26.24 -17.54
CA ARG A 371 -15.07 25.31 -16.63
C ARG A 371 -15.93 24.08 -16.40
N VAL A 372 -15.30 22.91 -16.41
CA VAL A 372 -15.88 21.65 -15.99
C VAL A 372 -15.52 21.42 -14.54
N GLY A 373 -16.54 21.36 -13.68
CA GLY A 373 -16.38 21.24 -12.24
C GLY A 373 -15.60 22.40 -11.61
N ASP A 374 -14.90 22.07 -10.52
CA ASP A 374 -14.14 23.01 -9.71
C ASP A 374 -12.67 23.10 -10.15
N GLU A 375 -12.05 24.24 -9.83
CA GLU A 375 -10.60 24.40 -9.94
C GLU A 375 -9.90 23.52 -8.88
N ILE A 376 -8.85 22.84 -9.32
CA ILE A 376 -7.99 22.04 -8.46
C ILE A 376 -6.89 22.94 -7.93
N ARG A 377 -6.73 22.95 -6.60
CA ARG A 377 -5.61 23.56 -5.88
C ARG A 377 -4.90 22.49 -5.08
N TYR A 378 -3.74 22.06 -5.54
CA TYR A 378 -2.96 20.97 -4.98
C TYR A 378 -1.70 21.53 -4.31
N PRO A 379 -1.63 21.60 -2.97
CA PRO A 379 -0.37 21.87 -2.30
C PRO A 379 0.54 20.64 -2.40
N LEU A 380 1.72 20.79 -2.99
CA LEU A 380 2.76 19.77 -2.97
C LEU A 380 3.18 19.49 -1.52
N ARG A 381 3.30 18.21 -1.18
CA ARG A 381 3.62 17.73 0.17
C ARG A 381 4.74 16.71 0.12
N GLU A 382 5.47 16.59 1.22
CA GLU A 382 6.29 15.39 1.46
C GLU A 382 5.37 14.16 1.56
N GLY A 383 5.83 12.99 1.12
CA GLY A 383 5.07 11.72 1.23
C GLY A 383 4.82 11.25 2.66
N ALA A 384 3.99 10.22 2.82
CA ALA A 384 3.79 9.60 4.13
C ALA A 384 5.01 8.75 4.53
N PRO A 385 5.28 8.59 5.85
CA PRO A 385 6.19 7.56 6.32
C PRO A 385 5.65 6.15 6.03
N PHE A 386 6.52 5.16 6.15
CA PHE A 386 6.11 3.76 6.23
C PHE A 386 5.74 3.46 7.68
N THR A 387 4.56 2.92 7.94
CA THR A 387 4.06 2.70 9.31
C THR A 387 3.73 1.24 9.58
N PHE A 388 3.73 0.89 10.87
CA PHE A 388 3.34 -0.41 11.41
C PHE A 388 2.17 -0.24 12.38
N GLY A 389 1.10 -1.00 12.18
CA GLY A 389 -0.10 -1.06 13.03
C GLY A 389 -1.06 0.13 12.93
N ARG A 390 -0.74 1.14 12.11
CA ARG A 390 -1.58 2.34 12.00
C ARG A 390 -1.56 2.98 10.61
N ALA A 391 -2.75 3.30 10.11
CA ALA A 391 -2.95 4.30 9.07
C ALA A 391 -2.86 5.70 9.68
N LEU A 392 -2.04 6.56 9.06
CA LEU A 392 -2.11 7.99 9.36
C LEU A 392 -3.40 8.54 8.76
N GLY A 393 -3.94 9.58 9.38
CA GLY A 393 -5.14 10.25 8.87
C GLY A 393 -5.01 11.75 8.98
N LEU A 394 -6.14 12.45 8.90
CA LEU A 394 -6.25 13.92 8.81
C LEU A 394 -5.77 14.69 10.06
N GLY A 395 -4.98 14.07 10.94
CA GLY A 395 -4.38 14.67 12.13
C GLY A 395 -5.31 14.80 13.34
N ASN A 396 -6.59 14.46 13.19
CA ASN A 396 -7.62 14.63 14.22
C ASN A 396 -8.24 13.31 14.70
N ASP A 397 -7.69 12.16 14.28
CA ASP A 397 -8.24 10.87 14.69
C ASP A 397 -8.05 10.67 16.19
N PRO A 398 -9.07 10.13 16.88
CA PRO A 398 -8.93 9.74 18.28
C PRO A 398 -7.77 8.75 18.45
N ILE A 399 -7.09 8.83 19.59
CA ILE A 399 -6.02 7.90 19.95
C ILE A 399 -6.47 6.43 19.93
N ALA A 400 -7.75 6.17 20.17
CA ALA A 400 -8.34 4.84 20.10
C ALA A 400 -8.64 4.34 18.66
N HIS A 401 -8.28 5.09 17.62
CA HIS A 401 -8.40 4.63 16.24
C HIS A 401 -7.21 3.74 15.84
N GLY A 402 -7.34 2.89 14.81
CA GLY A 402 -6.26 2.03 14.33
C GLY A 402 -6.37 0.56 14.75
N SER A 403 -5.30 -0.20 14.48
CA SER A 403 -5.28 -1.64 14.72
C SER A 403 -4.83 -2.01 16.11
N GLN A 404 -5.28 -3.15 16.61
CA GLN A 404 -4.76 -3.76 17.82
C GLN A 404 -4.24 -5.16 17.50
N LEU A 405 -2.92 -5.27 17.38
CA LEU A 405 -2.24 -6.47 16.90
C LEU A 405 -0.81 -6.58 17.42
N PHE A 406 -0.25 -7.77 17.32
CA PHE A 406 1.19 -8.00 17.34
C PHE A 406 1.70 -8.14 15.91
N ILE A 407 2.88 -7.58 15.62
CA ILE A 407 3.62 -7.84 14.38
C ILE A 407 4.98 -8.40 14.77
N ASP A 408 5.28 -9.58 14.26
CA ASP A 408 6.56 -10.28 14.50
C ASP A 408 7.56 -10.08 13.38
N GLY A 409 7.08 -9.66 12.21
CA GLY A 409 7.95 -9.10 11.20
C GLY A 409 7.18 -8.50 10.04
N ALA A 410 7.89 -7.74 9.23
CA ALA A 410 7.39 -7.22 7.96
C ALA A 410 8.54 -7.07 6.96
N ALA A 411 8.32 -7.47 5.71
CA ALA A 411 9.32 -7.41 4.67
C ALA A 411 8.78 -6.83 3.35
N VAL A 412 9.64 -6.10 2.65
CA VAL A 412 9.38 -5.53 1.32
C VAL A 412 10.40 -6.09 0.34
N PHE A 413 9.92 -6.53 -0.82
CA PHE A 413 10.74 -6.99 -1.94
C PHE A 413 10.48 -6.13 -3.17
N ASN A 414 11.51 -5.86 -3.98
CA ASN A 414 11.43 -5.10 -5.23
C ASN A 414 10.98 -5.95 -6.44
N ARG A 415 10.34 -7.09 -6.17
CA ARG A 415 9.84 -8.05 -7.16
C ARG A 415 8.58 -8.73 -6.66
N VAL A 416 7.89 -9.38 -7.57
CA VAL A 416 6.76 -10.26 -7.26
C VAL A 416 7.30 -11.59 -6.76
N LEU A 417 6.95 -11.97 -5.53
CA LEU A 417 7.16 -13.32 -5.03
C LEU A 417 6.04 -14.24 -5.54
N SER A 418 6.40 -15.43 -5.95
CA SER A 418 5.44 -16.46 -6.34
C SER A 418 4.65 -16.98 -5.13
N SER A 419 3.52 -17.65 -5.40
CA SER A 419 2.73 -18.31 -4.34
C SER A 419 3.57 -19.33 -3.55
N ASP A 420 4.49 -20.06 -4.20
CA ASP A 420 5.32 -21.07 -3.54
C ASP A 420 6.38 -20.43 -2.63
N GLU A 421 6.98 -19.32 -3.05
CA GLU A 421 7.86 -18.53 -2.20
C GLU A 421 7.09 -17.97 -0.99
N LEU A 422 5.90 -17.39 -1.21
CA LEU A 422 5.08 -16.85 -0.13
C LEU A 422 4.60 -17.92 0.85
N ARG A 423 4.24 -19.13 0.39
CA ARG A 423 3.94 -20.26 1.29
C ARG A 423 5.16 -20.68 2.10
N THR A 424 6.33 -20.69 1.47
CA THR A 424 7.59 -21.03 2.14
C THR A 424 7.97 -20.01 3.21
N LEU A 425 7.66 -18.74 2.97
CA LEU A 425 7.90 -17.64 3.91
C LEU A 425 6.74 -17.44 4.91
N ALA A 426 5.62 -18.15 4.80
CA ALA A 426 4.48 -17.93 5.67
C ALA A 426 4.80 -18.27 7.15
N PHE A 427 5.58 -19.33 7.40
CA PHE A 427 6.00 -19.80 8.73
C PHE A 427 4.89 -19.99 9.78
N VAL A 428 3.63 -19.96 9.36
CA VAL A 428 2.47 -20.16 10.21
C VAL A 428 1.84 -21.49 9.87
N SER A 429 1.54 -22.29 10.90
CA SER A 429 0.87 -23.57 10.72
C SER A 429 -0.63 -23.33 10.62
N ASP A 430 -1.31 -23.97 9.66
CA ASP A 430 -2.78 -24.04 9.63
C ASP A 430 -3.35 -24.94 10.75
N ARG A 431 -2.51 -25.41 11.70
CA ARG A 431 -2.99 -26.25 12.80
C ARG A 431 -3.80 -25.40 13.79
N PRO A 432 -5.05 -25.81 14.07
CA PRO A 432 -6.00 -25.04 14.87
C PRO A 432 -5.60 -24.87 16.33
#